data_AF-H8WFR2-F1
#
_entry.id   AF-H8WFR2-F1
#
_cell.length_a   1.000
_cell.length_b   1.000
_cell.length_c   1.000
_cell.angle_alpha   90.00
_cell.angle_beta   90.00
_cell.angle_gamma   90.00
#
_symmetry.space_group_name_H-M   'P 1'
#
loop_
_entity.id
_entity.type
_entity.pdbx_description
1 polymer ?
#
loop_
_entity_poly.entity_id
_entity_poly.type
_entity_poly.pdbx_seq_one_letter_code
_entity_poly.pdbx_strand_id
1 'polypeptide(L)'
;EQTARGGISSAMKLWGLVVCHHTSPRFIPFPLRYACEFLMQAFGLQLNMELQLAHQLSEKHILRTQTLLCDMLLRDSPTGIVTQSPSIMDLVKCDGAALYYHGKYYPLGVTPTESQIKDIIEWLTVCHGDSTGLSTDSLADAGYPGAAALGDAVCGMAVAYITPSDYLFWFRSHTAKEIKWGGAKHHPEDK
;
A
#
# COMPACT_ATOMS: atom_id res chain seq x y z
N GLU A 1 -26.15 31.09 16.61
CA GLU A 1 -26.04 31.04 15.13
C GLU A 1 -24.58 30.94 14.74
N GLN A 2 -24.30 30.29 13.59
CA GLN A 2 -22.98 30.03 12.97
C GLN A 2 -22.26 28.74 13.37
N THR A 3 -22.82 27.66 12.84
CA THR A 3 -22.19 26.38 12.53
C THR A 3 -21.07 26.57 11.50
N ALA A 4 -19.85 26.22 11.86
CA ALA A 4 -18.75 26.02 10.93
C ALA A 4 -19.06 24.82 10.02
N ARG A 5 -19.38 25.07 8.74
CA ARG A 5 -19.39 24.03 7.71
C ARG A 5 -17.94 23.74 7.33
N GLY A 6 -17.34 22.75 8.00
CA GLY A 6 -16.13 22.08 7.54
C GLY A 6 -16.45 21.25 6.30
N GLY A 7 -16.55 21.89 5.14
CA GLY A 7 -16.51 21.20 3.87
C GLY A 7 -15.06 20.83 3.57
N ILE A 8 -14.75 19.53 3.60
CA ILE A 8 -13.53 19.01 2.98
C ILE A 8 -13.69 19.28 1.49
N SER A 9 -13.20 20.42 1.00
CA SER A 9 -12.93 20.55 -0.42
C SER A 9 -11.83 19.55 -0.71
N SER A 10 -12.15 18.42 -1.36
CA SER A 10 -11.12 17.61 -2.00
C SER A 10 -10.35 18.56 -2.90
N ALA A 11 -9.14 18.93 -2.53
CA ALA A 11 -8.32 19.84 -3.33
C ALA A 11 -8.28 19.27 -4.75
N MET A 12 -8.65 20.07 -5.76
CA MET A 12 -8.51 19.65 -7.15
C MET A 12 -7.04 19.29 -7.38
N LYS A 13 -6.77 18.01 -7.59
CA LYS A 13 -5.44 17.49 -7.89
C LYS A 13 -5.35 17.23 -9.39
N LEU A 14 -4.27 17.69 -10.01
CA LEU A 14 -3.94 17.35 -11.39
C LEU A 14 -3.60 15.86 -11.44
N TRP A 15 -4.41 15.07 -12.15
CA TRP A 15 -4.16 13.64 -12.33
C TRP A 15 -3.07 13.37 -13.37
N GLY A 16 -3.10 14.12 -14.48
CA GLY A 16 -2.19 13.94 -15.60
C GLY A 16 -2.46 14.94 -16.72
N LEU A 17 -1.69 14.83 -17.80
CA LEU A 17 -1.76 15.72 -18.95
C LEU A 17 -1.95 14.93 -20.25
N VAL A 18 -2.72 15.49 -21.18
CA VAL A 18 -2.70 15.06 -22.58
C VAL A 18 -1.80 16.03 -23.34
N VAL A 19 -0.67 15.51 -23.82
CA VAL A 19 0.36 16.31 -24.50
C VAL A 19 0.40 15.91 -25.97
N CYS A 20 0.25 16.90 -26.86
CA CYS A 20 0.28 16.71 -28.30
C CYS A 20 1.57 17.29 -28.88
N HIS A 21 2.32 16.50 -29.64
CA HIS A 21 3.52 16.94 -30.35
C HIS A 21 3.31 16.95 -31.86
N HIS A 22 3.98 17.88 -32.55
CA HIS A 22 4.09 17.89 -34.00
C HIS A 22 5.53 18.20 -34.40
N THR A 23 6.05 17.50 -35.41
CA THR A 23 7.45 17.66 -35.88
C THR A 23 7.68 18.92 -36.72
N SER A 24 6.62 19.66 -37.02
CA SER A 24 6.64 20.91 -37.77
C SER A 24 5.67 21.93 -37.14
N PRO A 25 5.81 23.23 -37.42
CA PRO A 25 4.87 24.23 -36.95
C PRO A 25 3.43 23.89 -37.33
N ARG A 26 2.53 23.86 -36.35
CA ARG A 26 1.11 23.52 -36.56
C ARG A 26 0.21 24.48 -35.79
N PHE A 27 -0.66 25.17 -36.51
CA PHE A 27 -1.69 26.01 -35.93
C PHE A 27 -2.96 25.18 -35.66
N ILE A 28 -3.52 25.30 -34.46
CA ILE A 28 -4.78 24.66 -34.07
C ILE A 28 -5.82 25.76 -33.80
N PRO A 29 -6.89 25.84 -34.61
CA PRO A 29 -7.90 26.88 -34.45
C PRO A 29 -8.66 26.74 -33.13
N PHE A 30 -9.13 27.86 -32.58
CA PHE A 30 -9.80 27.90 -31.27
C PHE A 30 -10.97 26.90 -31.12
N PRO A 31 -11.90 26.76 -32.09
CA PRO A 31 -13.00 25.81 -31.93
C PRO A 31 -12.53 24.36 -31.70
N LEU A 32 -11.42 23.97 -32.32
CA LEU A 32 -10.85 22.63 -32.13
C LEU A 32 -10.21 22.48 -30.75
N ARG A 33 -9.50 23.51 -30.26
CA ARG A 33 -8.96 23.51 -28.89
C ARG A 33 -10.06 23.42 -27.84
N TYR A 34 -11.17 24.14 -28.04
CA TYR A 34 -12.33 24.11 -27.15
C TYR A 34 -13.04 22.74 -27.18
N ALA A 35 -13.16 22.12 -28.35
CA ALA A 35 -13.68 20.75 -28.45
C ALA A 35 -12.79 19.74 -27.71
N CYS A 36 -11.45 19.88 -27.81
CA CYS A 36 -10.52 19.06 -27.04
C CYS A 36 -10.67 19.30 -25.53
N GLU A 37 -10.80 20.55 -25.08
CA GLU A 37 -11.05 20.87 -23.67
C GLU A 37 -12.30 20.18 -23.15
N PHE A 38 -13.41 20.26 -23.88
CA PHE A 38 -14.66 19.59 -23.51
C PHE A 38 -14.50 18.07 -23.42
N LEU A 39 -13.79 17.47 -24.37
CA LEU A 39 -13.47 16.04 -24.32
C LEU A 39 -12.63 15.68 -23.08
N MET A 40 -11.68 16.53 -22.70
CA MET A 40 -10.85 16.32 -21.50
C MET A 40 -11.67 16.46 -20.20
N GLN A 41 -12.66 17.35 -20.15
CA GLN A 41 -13.59 17.44 -19.04
C GLN A 41 -14.42 16.16 -18.89
N ALA A 42 -14.98 15.65 -19.99
CA ALA A 42 -15.73 14.39 -19.99
C ALA A 42 -14.85 13.19 -19.59
N PHE A 43 -13.62 13.13 -20.11
CA PHE A 43 -12.64 12.11 -19.72
C PHE A 43 -12.31 12.18 -18.22
N GLY A 44 -12.06 13.38 -17.69
CA GLY A 44 -11.77 13.57 -16.27
C GLY A 44 -12.92 13.14 -15.37
N LEU A 45 -14.18 13.39 -15.78
CA LEU A 45 -15.35 12.93 -15.06
C LEU A 45 -15.43 11.39 -15.04
N GLN A 46 -15.29 10.74 -16.20
CA GLN A 46 -15.34 9.28 -16.30
C GLN A 46 -14.22 8.64 -15.47
N LEU A 47 -12.99 9.17 -15.57
CA LEU A 47 -11.86 8.70 -14.79
C LEU A 47 -12.14 8.80 -13.28
N ASN A 48 -12.70 9.91 -12.82
CA ASN A 48 -13.06 10.09 -11.42
C ASN A 48 -14.13 9.07 -10.97
N MET A 49 -15.13 8.80 -11.81
CA MET A 49 -16.14 7.78 -11.52
C MET A 49 -15.53 6.38 -11.37
N GLU A 50 -14.64 5.98 -12.28
CA GLU A 50 -13.94 4.68 -12.21
C GLU A 50 -13.06 4.58 -10.97
N LEU A 51 -12.31 5.65 -10.63
CA LEU A 51 -11.48 5.69 -9.43
C LEU A 51 -12.33 5.58 -8.15
N GLN A 52 -13.46 6.28 -8.09
CA GLN A 52 -14.38 6.20 -6.96
C GLN A 52 -14.98 4.81 -6.82
N LEU A 53 -15.41 4.19 -7.92
CA LEU A 53 -15.95 2.83 -7.89
C LEU A 53 -14.89 1.82 -7.42
N ALA A 54 -13.68 1.89 -7.97
CA ALA A 54 -12.57 1.03 -7.55
C ALA A 54 -12.25 1.19 -6.06
N HIS A 55 -12.25 2.42 -5.57
CA HIS A 55 -12.05 2.72 -4.15
C HIS A 55 -13.17 2.12 -3.28
N GLN A 56 -14.44 2.35 -3.63
CA GLN A 56 -15.59 1.80 -2.90
C GLN A 56 -15.57 0.27 -2.85
N LEU A 57 -15.24 -0.40 -3.96
CA LEU A 57 -15.12 -1.85 -4.00
C LEU A 57 -14.01 -2.35 -3.08
N SER A 58 -12.86 -1.66 -3.07
CA SER A 58 -11.75 -1.97 -2.17
C SER A 58 -12.13 -1.78 -0.70
N GLU A 59 -12.76 -0.65 -0.34
CA GLU A 59 -13.20 -0.37 1.04
C GLU A 59 -14.23 -1.39 1.52
N LYS A 60 -15.20 -1.73 0.66
CA LYS A 60 -16.21 -2.75 0.97
C LYS A 60 -15.59 -4.12 1.19
N HIS A 61 -14.59 -4.49 0.40
CA HIS A 61 -13.83 -5.73 0.59
C HIS A 61 -13.09 -5.71 1.93
N ILE A 62 -12.33 -4.65 2.21
CA ILE A 62 -11.59 -4.48 3.47
C ILE A 62 -12.54 -4.57 4.67
N LEU A 63 -13.66 -3.84 4.67
CA LEU A 63 -14.61 -3.83 5.78
C LEU A 63 -15.23 -5.22 6.03
N ARG A 64 -15.55 -5.96 4.96
CA ARG A 64 -16.06 -7.33 5.07
C ARG A 64 -15.01 -8.25 5.67
N THR A 65 -13.77 -8.19 5.19
CA THR A 65 -12.68 -9.01 5.72
C THR A 65 -12.39 -8.67 7.19
N GLN A 66 -12.33 -7.38 7.55
CA GLN A 66 -12.17 -6.95 8.95
C GLN A 66 -13.30 -7.48 9.84
N THR A 67 -14.56 -7.41 9.39
CA THR A 67 -15.70 -7.91 10.16
C THR A 67 -15.57 -9.41 10.42
N LEU A 68 -15.16 -10.19 9.42
CA LEU A 68 -14.95 -11.63 9.56
C LEU A 68 -13.77 -11.95 10.48
N LEU A 69 -12.65 -11.25 10.34
CA LEU A 69 -11.49 -11.44 11.21
C LEU A 69 -11.80 -11.07 12.67
N CYS A 70 -12.57 -9.99 12.91
CA CYS A 70 -13.04 -9.64 14.25
C CYS A 70 -13.96 -10.73 14.83
N ASP A 71 -14.86 -11.31 14.04
CA ASP A 71 -15.72 -12.41 14.49
C ASP A 71 -14.90 -13.67 14.82
N MET A 72 -13.89 -13.99 14.00
CA MET A 72 -12.95 -15.10 14.26
C MET A 72 -12.16 -14.89 15.56
N LEU A 73 -11.67 -13.67 15.82
CA LEU A 73 -10.97 -13.34 17.08
C LEU A 73 -11.87 -13.47 18.32
N LEU A 74 -13.18 -13.26 18.17
CA LEU A 74 -14.15 -13.36 19.27
C LEU A 74 -14.63 -14.79 19.52
N ARG A 75 -14.58 -15.67 18.52
CA ARG A 75 -15.12 -17.04 18.59
C ARG A 75 -14.05 -18.13 18.72
N ASP A 76 -12.86 -17.90 18.16
CA ASP A 76 -11.75 -18.85 18.11
C ASP A 76 -10.48 -18.31 18.80
N SER A 77 -9.46 -19.17 18.97
CA SER A 77 -8.09 -18.76 19.32
C SER A 77 -7.55 -17.78 18.26
N PRO A 78 -6.70 -16.78 18.63
CA PRO A 78 -6.12 -15.79 17.70
C PRO A 78 -5.42 -16.36 16.47
N THR A 79 -5.09 -17.65 16.49
CA THR A 79 -4.60 -18.42 15.35
C THR A 79 -5.59 -18.55 14.19
N GLY A 80 -6.89 -18.40 14.42
CA GLY A 80 -7.95 -18.54 13.41
C GLY A 80 -7.76 -17.62 12.20
N ILE A 81 -7.23 -16.42 12.43
CA ILE A 81 -6.96 -15.43 11.38
C ILE A 81 -5.88 -15.89 10.37
N VAL A 82 -5.07 -16.89 10.74
CA VAL A 82 -4.03 -17.47 9.87
C VAL A 82 -4.45 -18.85 9.35
N THR A 83 -5.22 -19.62 10.11
CA THR A 83 -5.57 -21.01 9.76
C THR A 83 -6.87 -21.15 8.97
N GLN A 84 -7.74 -20.14 8.97
CA GLN A 84 -9.03 -20.16 8.29
C GLN A 84 -9.04 -19.29 7.03
N SER A 85 -10.08 -19.47 6.22
CA SER A 85 -10.36 -18.65 5.04
C SER A 85 -11.67 -17.89 5.25
N PRO A 86 -11.72 -16.56 5.02
CA PRO A 86 -10.61 -15.69 4.64
C PRO A 86 -9.56 -15.51 5.75
N SER A 87 -8.32 -15.27 5.36
CA SER A 87 -7.17 -15.10 6.24
C SER A 87 -6.70 -13.64 6.29
N ILE A 88 -5.70 -13.34 7.12
CA ILE A 88 -5.04 -12.02 7.16
C ILE A 88 -4.42 -11.59 5.83
N MET A 89 -4.11 -12.51 4.92
CA MET A 89 -3.62 -12.17 3.58
C MET A 89 -4.72 -11.57 2.69
N ASP A 90 -5.99 -11.81 3.00
CA ASP A 90 -7.12 -11.28 2.24
C ASP A 90 -7.45 -9.82 2.60
N LEU A 91 -6.85 -9.31 3.69
CA LEU A 91 -7.02 -7.93 4.14
C LEU A 91 -6.17 -6.95 3.34
N VAL A 92 -4.94 -7.34 3.00
CA VAL A 92 -3.97 -6.51 2.28
C VAL A 92 -3.33 -7.35 1.19
N LYS A 93 -3.25 -6.83 -0.04
CA LYS A 93 -2.51 -7.50 -1.11
C LYS A 93 -1.05 -7.71 -0.68
N CYS A 94 -0.66 -8.96 -0.47
CA CYS A 94 0.66 -9.35 0.00
C CYS A 94 1.03 -10.74 -0.56
N ASP A 95 2.32 -11.07 -0.51
CA ASP A 95 2.83 -12.37 -0.95
C ASP A 95 2.93 -13.36 0.22
N GLY A 96 2.95 -12.83 1.45
CA GLY A 96 2.78 -13.60 2.68
C GLY A 96 2.40 -12.74 3.87
N ALA A 97 2.04 -13.40 4.95
CA ALA A 97 1.71 -12.80 6.22
C ALA A 97 2.11 -13.73 7.36
N ALA A 98 2.30 -13.20 8.56
CA ALA A 98 2.57 -14.03 9.72
C ALA A 98 2.03 -13.43 11.01
N LEU A 99 1.59 -14.29 11.92
CA LEU A 99 1.27 -13.94 13.30
C LEU A 99 2.37 -14.47 14.23
N TYR A 100 2.96 -13.59 15.03
CA TYR A 100 3.79 -13.98 16.16
C TYR A 100 2.99 -13.73 17.43
N TYR A 101 2.57 -14.79 18.11
CA TYR A 101 1.64 -14.70 19.24
C TYR A 101 2.05 -15.66 20.36
N HIS A 102 2.20 -15.14 21.58
CA HIS A 102 2.65 -15.91 22.75
C HIS A 102 3.90 -16.77 22.49
N GLY A 103 4.88 -16.18 21.79
CA GLY A 103 6.16 -16.84 21.48
C GLY A 103 6.06 -17.94 20.41
N LYS A 104 4.90 -18.09 19.76
CA LYS A 104 4.70 -19.02 18.65
C LYS A 104 4.58 -18.26 17.33
N TYR A 105 5.15 -18.86 16.29
CA TYR A 105 5.19 -18.30 14.95
C TYR A 105 4.22 -19.03 14.02
N TYR A 106 3.32 -18.29 13.37
CA TYR A 106 2.31 -18.80 12.44
C TYR A 106 2.46 -18.11 11.08
N PRO A 107 3.27 -18.66 10.16
CA PRO A 107 3.46 -18.12 8.81
C PRO A 107 2.36 -18.54 7.83
N LEU A 108 2.12 -17.71 6.81
CA LEU A 108 1.25 -17.98 5.68
C LEU A 108 1.83 -17.35 4.40
N GLY A 109 1.96 -18.12 3.33
CA GLY A 109 2.55 -17.64 2.07
C GLY A 109 4.07 -17.43 2.14
N VAL A 110 4.59 -16.43 1.43
CA VAL A 110 6.02 -16.11 1.38
C VAL A 110 6.43 -15.31 2.61
N THR A 111 7.17 -15.94 3.51
CA THR A 111 7.54 -15.36 4.82
C THR A 111 9.01 -15.63 5.16
N PRO A 112 9.63 -14.79 5.99
CA PRO A 112 10.93 -15.11 6.57
C PRO A 112 10.84 -16.35 7.49
N THR A 113 11.99 -16.95 7.78
CA THR A 113 12.08 -18.03 8.78
C THR A 113 11.79 -17.50 10.20
N GLU A 114 11.44 -18.38 11.13
CA GLU A 114 11.20 -17.99 12.53
C GLU A 114 12.41 -17.28 13.16
N SER A 115 13.64 -17.72 12.86
CA SER A 115 14.87 -17.07 13.31
C SER A 115 15.01 -15.65 12.75
N GLN A 116 14.66 -15.45 11.48
CA GLN A 116 14.70 -14.13 10.85
C GLN A 116 13.61 -13.21 11.40
N ILE A 117 12.42 -13.75 11.71
CA ILE A 117 11.36 -12.97 12.36
C ILE A 117 11.77 -12.50 13.75
N LYS A 118 12.44 -13.35 14.53
CA LYS A 118 12.96 -12.94 15.84
C LYS A 118 13.98 -11.81 15.73
N ASP A 119 14.89 -11.89 14.75
CA ASP A 119 15.85 -10.82 14.44
C ASP A 119 15.14 -9.51 14.04
N ILE A 120 14.10 -9.60 13.19
CA ILE A 120 13.26 -8.45 12.81
C ILE A 120 12.55 -7.84 14.03
N ILE A 121 11.99 -8.66 14.93
CA ILE A 121 11.31 -8.19 16.15
C ILE A 121 12.29 -7.47 17.08
N GLU A 122 13.52 -7.97 17.21
CA GLU A 122 14.57 -7.32 18.00
C GLU A 122 14.90 -5.94 17.40
N TRP A 123 15.12 -5.88 16.09
CA TRP A 123 15.33 -4.62 15.38
C TRP A 123 14.16 -3.63 15.55
N LEU A 124 12.92 -4.10 15.41
CA LEU A 124 11.71 -3.28 15.61
C LEU A 124 11.62 -2.74 17.04
N THR A 125 12.00 -3.53 18.03
CA THR A 125 11.97 -3.11 19.44
C THR A 125 12.99 -2.01 19.72
N VAL A 126 14.19 -2.14 19.15
CA VAL A 126 15.29 -1.17 19.33
C VAL A 126 15.04 0.13 18.56
N CYS A 127 14.58 0.06 17.32
CA CYS A 127 14.47 1.21 16.43
C CYS A 127 13.07 1.84 16.38
N HIS A 128 12.02 1.07 16.73
CA HIS A 128 10.61 1.44 16.51
C HIS A 128 9.69 1.05 17.68
N GLY A 129 10.23 0.88 18.90
CA GLY A 129 9.48 0.42 20.07
C GLY A 129 8.34 1.34 20.54
N ASP A 130 8.45 2.65 20.28
CA ASP A 130 7.43 3.65 20.65
C ASP A 130 6.30 3.81 19.61
N SER A 131 6.36 3.05 18.50
CA SER A 131 5.35 3.07 17.44
C SER A 131 4.25 2.03 17.68
N THR A 132 3.12 2.15 16.96
CA THR A 132 2.09 1.10 16.88
C THR A 132 2.34 0.09 15.75
N GLY A 133 3.40 0.30 14.96
CA GLY A 133 3.77 -0.52 13.82
C GLY A 133 4.74 0.18 12.88
N LEU A 134 5.00 -0.43 11.72
CA LEU A 134 5.85 0.10 10.66
C LEU A 134 5.32 -0.35 9.30
N SER A 135 5.48 0.47 8.27
CA SER A 135 5.25 0.09 6.87
C SER A 135 6.41 0.60 6.02
N THR A 136 7.05 -0.29 5.27
CA THR A 136 8.13 0.01 4.33
C THR A 136 8.01 -0.85 3.07
N ASP A 137 8.38 -0.30 1.93
CA ASP A 137 8.50 -1.05 0.67
C ASP A 137 9.91 -1.66 0.48
N SER A 138 10.88 -1.29 1.32
CA SER A 138 12.24 -1.81 1.33
C SER A 138 12.77 -1.87 2.77
N LEU A 139 12.94 -3.09 3.30
CA LEU A 139 13.56 -3.32 4.61
C LEU A 139 15.02 -2.82 4.65
N ALA A 140 15.73 -2.90 3.52
CA ALA A 140 17.10 -2.40 3.40
C ALA A 140 17.14 -0.88 3.58
N ASP A 141 16.28 -0.14 2.87
CA ASP A 141 16.23 1.33 2.95
C ASP A 141 15.66 1.81 4.30
N ALA A 142 14.81 1.00 4.93
CA ALA A 142 14.36 1.23 6.31
C ALA A 142 15.47 1.03 7.36
N GLY A 143 16.64 0.50 6.97
CA GLY A 143 17.79 0.33 7.85
C GLY A 143 17.82 -0.99 8.61
N TYR A 144 17.05 -2.00 8.21
CA TYR A 144 17.15 -3.34 8.80
C TYR A 144 18.45 -4.04 8.33
N PRO A 145 19.40 -4.36 9.23
CA PRO A 145 20.71 -4.90 8.83
C PRO A 145 20.64 -6.27 8.15
N GLY A 146 19.67 -7.11 8.53
CA GLY A 146 19.48 -8.46 7.99
C GLY A 146 18.79 -8.51 6.62
N ALA A 147 18.46 -7.36 6.01
CA ALA A 147 17.64 -7.30 4.79
C ALA A 147 18.25 -8.10 3.62
N ALA A 148 19.57 -8.06 3.45
CA ALA A 148 20.26 -8.78 2.38
C ALA A 148 20.08 -10.30 2.46
N ALA A 149 19.91 -10.86 3.68
CA ALA A 149 19.72 -12.29 3.89
C ALA A 149 18.29 -12.77 3.58
N LEU A 150 17.32 -11.84 3.50
CA LEU A 150 15.96 -12.14 3.09
C LEU A 150 15.83 -12.28 1.56
N GLY A 151 16.75 -11.63 0.82
CA GLY A 151 16.79 -11.65 -0.64
C GLY A 151 15.52 -11.11 -1.30
N ASP A 152 15.25 -11.55 -2.53
CA ASP A 152 14.10 -11.06 -3.31
C ASP A 152 12.75 -11.58 -2.80
N ALA A 153 12.74 -12.61 -1.95
CA ALA A 153 11.51 -13.20 -1.44
C ALA A 153 10.75 -12.26 -0.50
N VAL A 154 11.46 -11.45 0.30
CA VAL A 154 10.87 -10.50 1.25
C VAL A 154 11.65 -9.18 1.21
N CYS A 155 11.03 -8.17 0.61
CA CYS A 155 11.61 -6.83 0.43
C CYS A 155 10.79 -5.78 1.17
N GLY A 156 9.48 -5.76 0.97
CA GLY A 156 8.55 -4.88 1.67
C GLY A 156 7.91 -5.55 2.87
N MET A 157 7.60 -4.77 3.90
CA MET A 157 6.97 -5.24 5.14
C MET A 157 6.00 -4.19 5.69
N ALA A 158 4.83 -4.64 6.13
CA ALA A 158 4.01 -3.92 7.09
C ALA A 158 3.85 -4.75 8.36
N VAL A 159 3.94 -4.10 9.52
CA VAL A 159 3.76 -4.73 10.84
C VAL A 159 2.83 -3.90 11.70
N ALA A 160 1.94 -4.56 12.41
CA ALA A 160 1.09 -3.98 13.44
C ALA A 160 1.38 -4.66 14.78
N TYR A 161 1.50 -3.87 15.85
CA TYR A 161 1.72 -4.39 17.20
C TYR A 161 0.37 -4.64 17.85
N ILE A 162 0.12 -5.89 18.24
CA ILE A 162 -1.10 -6.27 18.98
C ILE A 162 -0.87 -5.99 20.46
N THR A 163 0.28 -6.43 20.96
CA THR A 163 0.81 -6.16 22.30
C THR A 163 2.32 -5.90 22.15
N PRO A 164 3.03 -5.49 23.21
CA PRO A 164 4.49 -5.36 23.17
C PRO A 164 5.24 -6.65 22.82
N SER A 165 4.59 -7.82 22.85
CA SER A 165 5.19 -9.12 22.55
C SER A 165 4.54 -9.86 21.38
N ASP A 166 3.44 -9.34 20.83
CA ASP A 166 2.64 -10.00 19.79
C ASP A 166 2.50 -9.11 18.56
N TYR A 167 2.77 -9.69 17.39
CA TYR A 167 2.96 -8.95 16.14
C TYR A 167 2.19 -9.60 15.00
N LEU A 168 1.64 -8.75 14.14
CA LEU A 168 1.03 -9.16 12.88
C LEU A 168 1.83 -8.57 11.72
N PHE A 169 2.29 -9.43 10.81
CA PHE A 169 3.15 -9.06 9.69
C PHE A 169 2.47 -9.33 8.35
N TRP A 170 2.77 -8.48 7.38
CA TRP A 170 2.53 -8.68 5.96
C TRP A 170 3.81 -8.42 5.18
N PHE A 171 4.11 -9.29 4.22
CA PHE A 171 5.34 -9.26 3.43
C PHE A 171 5.02 -9.13 1.94
N ARG A 172 5.91 -8.43 1.24
CA ARG A 172 5.93 -8.41 -0.22
C ARG A 172 7.31 -8.74 -0.74
N SER A 173 7.34 -9.56 -1.77
CA SER A 173 8.55 -9.88 -2.51
C SER A 173 9.02 -8.66 -3.31
N HIS A 174 10.30 -8.67 -3.67
CA HIS A 174 10.84 -7.68 -4.58
C HIS A 174 10.11 -7.79 -5.92
N THR A 175 9.44 -6.72 -6.32
CA THR A 175 8.87 -6.62 -7.66
C THR A 175 9.83 -5.80 -8.50
N ALA A 176 10.57 -6.48 -9.39
CA ALA A 176 11.44 -5.79 -10.34
C ALA A 176 10.62 -4.79 -11.16
N LYS A 177 10.84 -3.49 -10.91
CA LYS A 177 10.28 -2.41 -11.72
C LYS A 177 11.35 -1.97 -12.71
N GLU A 178 11.21 -2.34 -13.97
CA GLU A 178 11.96 -1.69 -15.04
C GLU A 178 11.31 -0.33 -15.32
N ILE A 179 11.96 0.75 -14.87
CA ILE A 179 11.50 2.12 -15.15
C ILE A 179 12.26 2.64 -16.36
N LYS A 180 11.58 2.71 -17.51
CA LYS A 180 12.14 3.30 -18.73
C LYS A 180 12.00 4.82 -18.68
N TRP A 181 13.10 5.49 -18.41
CA TRP A 181 13.16 6.96 -18.40
C TRP A 181 13.29 7.49 -19.84
N GLY A 182 12.49 8.49 -20.21
CA GLY A 182 12.55 9.16 -21.52
C GLY A 182 13.72 10.14 -21.67
N GLY A 183 14.83 9.90 -20.96
CA GLY A 183 15.94 10.83 -20.78
C GLY A 183 16.69 10.52 -19.48
N ALA A 184 16.95 11.54 -18.67
CA ALA A 184 17.59 11.37 -17.35
C ALA A 184 16.63 10.79 -16.31
N LYS A 185 17.19 10.05 -15.34
CA LYS A 185 16.46 9.59 -14.16
C LYS A 185 16.07 10.80 -13.31
N HIS A 186 14.84 10.81 -12.80
CA HIS A 186 14.41 11.85 -11.86
C HIS A 186 15.18 11.68 -10.54
N HIS A 187 15.89 12.72 -10.11
CA HIS A 187 16.38 12.83 -8.74
C HIS A 187 15.40 13.71 -7.95
N PRO A 188 14.92 13.27 -6.77
CA PRO A 188 13.94 14.02 -5.98
C PRO A 188 14.39 15.42 -5.57
N GLU A 189 15.70 15.68 -5.56
CA GLU A 189 16.30 16.96 -5.16
C GLU A 189 16.48 17.94 -6.33
N ASP A 190 16.34 17.46 -7.56
CA ASP A 190 16.40 18.29 -8.76
C ASP A 190 15.03 18.98 -8.94
N LYS A 191 15.02 20.32 -8.86
CA LYS A 191 13.84 21.16 -9.12
C LYS A 191 13.53 21.31 -10.60
#